data_AF-A0A6U3NW40-F1
#
_entry.id   AF-A0A6U3NW40-F1
#
_cell.length_a   1.000
_cell.length_b   1.000
_cell.length_c   1.000
_cell.angle_alpha   90.00
_cell.angle_beta   90.00
_cell.angle_gamma   90.00
#
_symmetry.space_group_name_H-M   'P 1'
#
loop_
_entity.id
_entity.type
_entity.pdbx_description
1 polymer ?
#
loop_
_entity_poly.entity_id
_entity_poly.type
_entity_poly.pdbx_seq_one_letter_code
_entity_poly.pdbx_strand_id
1 'polypeptide(L)'
;MIHPDLIESSGNGPEEVTNFCKVKDSIIQWLEYSHQKNGKERVELMKEEIKEHQDADKTRPPAPTDNKALYQSVQSFLLMDGYTDRLPLAKKKIKRQTSFGDVTIRDYGMIIGDHPCCSYGPPVTLDWEYYEHTSCSLDDYEYNRPRRRSLRQMNLNYYKRKELLQLAGANKGEIKAATKAVNHTRRQRSLTRSLLMGQIIETGLESTRRKLKRLIEEDHWKKEAHLYK
;
A
#
# COMPACT_ATOMS: atom_id res chain seq x y z
N MET A 1 28.40 12.96 -67.72
CA MET A 1 29.75 13.15 -67.19
C MET A 1 29.76 14.44 -66.38
N ILE A 2 29.97 14.32 -65.06
CA ILE A 2 30.66 15.22 -64.12
C ILE A 2 30.21 14.80 -62.70
N HIS A 3 31.21 14.65 -61.83
CA HIS A 3 31.25 14.04 -60.49
C HIS A 3 30.30 14.62 -59.43
N PRO A 4 29.92 13.81 -58.41
CA PRO A 4 29.63 14.30 -57.07
C PRO A 4 30.87 14.16 -56.16
N ASP A 5 31.29 15.24 -55.50
CA ASP A 5 32.05 15.19 -54.23
C ASP A 5 32.21 16.59 -53.60
N LEU A 6 32.42 16.59 -52.27
CA LEU A 6 32.55 17.66 -51.25
C LEU A 6 31.24 17.93 -50.48
N ILE A 7 30.95 17.25 -49.35
CA ILE A 7 31.61 17.21 -48.02
C ILE A 7 31.70 18.60 -47.36
N GLU A 8 30.85 18.81 -46.34
CA GLU A 8 31.31 19.38 -45.07
C GLU A 8 30.67 18.60 -43.91
N SER A 9 31.55 18.07 -43.07
CA SER A 9 31.31 17.21 -41.93
C SER A 9 31.40 18.01 -40.63
N SER A 10 30.36 17.98 -39.80
CA SER A 10 30.51 18.25 -38.36
C SER A 10 30.29 16.94 -37.59
N GLY A 11 31.40 16.21 -37.37
CA GLY A 11 31.41 14.99 -36.57
C GLY A 11 31.33 15.32 -35.08
N ASN A 12 30.24 14.94 -34.43
CA ASN A 12 30.24 14.69 -32.99
C ASN A 12 30.77 13.28 -32.78
N GLY A 13 31.99 13.19 -32.24
CA GLY A 13 32.71 11.93 -32.06
C GLY A 13 32.06 10.99 -31.04
N PRO A 14 32.36 9.68 -31.11
CA PRO A 14 31.81 8.65 -30.22
C PRO A 14 32.29 8.72 -28.76
N GLU A 15 33.17 9.66 -28.40
CA GLU A 15 33.78 9.71 -27.06
C GLU A 15 32.82 10.22 -25.96
N GLU A 16 31.92 11.17 -26.25
CA GLU A 16 30.99 11.70 -25.22
C GLU A 16 29.93 10.69 -24.79
N VAL A 17 29.50 9.80 -25.69
CA VAL A 17 28.49 8.78 -25.40
C VAL A 17 29.06 7.68 -24.49
N THR A 18 30.37 7.39 -24.61
CA THR A 18 31.04 6.38 -23.77
C THR A 18 31.25 6.85 -22.32
N ASN A 19 31.47 8.15 -22.11
CA ASN A 19 31.64 8.70 -20.76
C ASN A 19 30.32 8.76 -19.98
N PHE A 20 29.20 9.01 -20.66
CA PHE A 20 27.87 9.00 -20.03
C PHE A 20 27.42 7.59 -19.61
N CYS A 21 27.74 6.55 -20.40
CA CYS A 21 27.46 5.16 -20.05
C CYS A 21 28.27 4.71 -18.81
N LYS A 22 29.57 5.05 -18.75
CA LYS A 22 30.42 4.73 -17.59
C LYS A 22 29.92 5.35 -16.29
N VAL A 23 29.39 6.58 -16.34
CA VAL A 23 28.83 7.27 -15.16
C VAL A 23 27.51 6.64 -14.71
N LYS A 24 26.64 6.24 -15.65
CA LYS A 24 25.37 5.56 -15.33
C LYS A 24 25.60 4.19 -14.69
N ASP A 25 26.55 3.42 -15.21
CA ASP A 25 26.88 2.10 -14.66
C ASP A 25 27.47 2.21 -13.24
N SER A 26 28.29 3.24 -12.98
CA SER A 26 28.82 3.53 -11.64
C SER A 26 27.73 3.91 -10.61
N ILE A 27 26.70 4.63 -11.05
CA ILE A 27 25.57 5.02 -10.19
C ILE A 27 24.66 3.83 -9.89
N ILE A 28 24.39 2.98 -10.88
CA ILE A 28 23.62 1.74 -10.68
C ILE A 28 24.36 0.82 -9.71
N GLN A 29 25.68 0.66 -9.88
CA GLN A 29 26.51 -0.14 -8.99
C GLN A 29 26.57 0.42 -7.56
N TRP A 30 26.60 1.76 -7.40
CA TRP A 30 26.52 2.41 -6.08
C TRP A 30 25.12 2.27 -5.44
N LEU A 31 24.04 2.37 -6.23
CA LEU A 31 22.67 2.17 -5.76
C LEU A 31 22.40 0.71 -5.37
N GLU A 32 22.90 -0.26 -6.14
CA GLU A 32 22.82 -1.69 -5.81
C GLU A 32 23.62 -2.00 -4.55
N TYR A 33 24.84 -1.46 -4.41
CA TYR A 33 25.65 -1.58 -3.21
C TYR A 33 24.97 -0.94 -1.99
N SER A 34 24.40 0.26 -2.13
CA SER A 34 23.66 0.95 -1.07
C SER A 34 22.38 0.21 -0.69
N HIS A 35 21.64 -0.35 -1.65
CA HIS A 35 20.43 -1.14 -1.40
C HIS A 35 20.75 -2.49 -0.75
N GLN A 36 21.90 -3.09 -1.05
CA GLN A 36 22.37 -4.31 -0.42
C GLN A 36 22.90 -4.07 0.99
N LYS A 37 23.57 -2.94 1.25
CA LYS A 37 24.05 -2.55 2.58
C LYS A 37 22.91 -2.11 3.49
N ASN A 38 22.05 -1.21 3.02
CA ASN A 38 20.83 -0.78 3.72
C ASN A 38 19.82 -1.93 3.90
N GLY A 39 19.77 -2.87 2.96
CA GLY A 39 18.92 -4.06 3.08
C GLY A 39 19.38 -5.04 4.15
N LYS A 40 20.71 -5.23 4.31
CA LYS A 40 21.27 -6.06 5.39
C LYS A 40 21.09 -5.41 6.76
N GLU A 41 21.42 -4.12 6.86
CA GLU A 41 21.31 -3.34 8.09
C GLU A 41 19.84 -3.23 8.57
N ARG A 42 18.89 -3.10 7.64
CA ARG A 42 17.46 -3.09 7.93
C ARG A 42 16.89 -4.46 8.31
N VAL A 43 17.46 -5.56 7.81
CA VAL A 43 17.11 -6.93 8.23
C VAL A 43 17.68 -7.23 9.62
N GLU A 44 18.85 -6.68 9.95
CA GLU A 44 19.44 -6.77 11.29
C GLU A 44 18.64 -5.97 12.31
N LEU A 45 18.29 -4.71 11.99
CA LEU A 45 17.39 -3.89 12.80
C LEU A 45 16.01 -4.55 13.00
N MET A 46 15.43 -5.14 11.96
CA MET A 46 14.17 -5.90 12.10
C MET A 46 14.34 -7.13 13.00
N LYS A 47 15.48 -7.81 12.97
CA LYS A 47 15.73 -8.97 13.84
C LYS A 47 15.90 -8.54 15.29
N GLU A 48 16.51 -7.39 15.55
CA GLU A 48 16.65 -6.80 16.88
C GLU A 48 15.29 -6.31 17.42
N GLU A 49 14.49 -5.61 16.61
CA GLU A 49 13.12 -5.20 16.99
C GLU A 49 12.22 -6.41 17.29
N ILE A 50 12.30 -7.48 16.49
CA ILE A 50 11.54 -8.72 16.72
C ILE A 50 12.00 -9.40 18.03
N LYS A 51 13.29 -9.37 18.34
CA LYS A 51 13.84 -9.95 19.57
C LYS A 51 13.43 -9.13 20.79
N GLU A 52 13.46 -7.81 20.70
CA GLU A 52 13.01 -6.89 21.75
C GLU A 52 11.51 -7.06 22.03
N HIS A 53 10.67 -7.17 20.99
CA HIS A 53 9.25 -7.44 21.17
C HIS A 53 8.95 -8.82 21.79
N GLN A 54 9.76 -9.84 21.50
CA GLN A 54 9.61 -11.18 22.09
C GLN A 54 10.03 -11.23 23.56
N ASP A 55 10.98 -10.40 23.99
CA ASP A 55 11.42 -10.32 25.38
C ASP A 55 10.54 -9.37 26.22
N ALA A 56 9.93 -8.36 25.59
CA ALA A 56 8.90 -7.50 26.21
C ALA A 56 7.58 -8.25 26.50
N ASP A 57 7.20 -9.24 25.70
CA ASP A 57 5.97 -10.02 25.92
C ASP A 57 6.10 -11.02 27.09
N LYS A 58 7.33 -11.46 27.41
CA LYS A 58 7.62 -12.35 28.55
C LYS A 58 7.60 -11.62 29.90
N THR A 59 7.79 -10.31 29.90
CA THR A 59 7.83 -9.47 31.11
C THR A 59 6.55 -8.65 31.33
N ARG A 60 5.59 -8.75 30.41
CA ARG A 60 4.30 -8.07 30.53
C ARG A 60 3.48 -8.75 31.63
N PRO A 61 3.09 -8.03 32.70
CA PRO A 61 2.17 -8.58 33.69
C PRO A 61 0.86 -8.98 32.99
N PRO A 62 0.23 -10.10 33.37
CA PRO A 62 -1.03 -10.50 32.77
C PRO A 62 -2.03 -9.35 32.91
N ALA A 63 -2.76 -9.05 31.82
CA ALA A 63 -3.80 -8.05 31.84
C ALA A 63 -4.74 -8.35 33.03
N PRO A 64 -5.13 -7.34 33.84
CA PRO A 64 -6.03 -7.58 34.96
C PRO A 64 -7.35 -8.10 34.39
N THR A 65 -7.61 -9.38 34.58
CA THR A 65 -8.79 -10.08 34.06
C THR A 65 -10.07 -9.67 34.77
N ASP A 66 -9.97 -8.97 35.90
CA ASP A 66 -11.12 -8.53 36.69
C ASP A 66 -11.41 -7.04 36.52
N ASN A 67 -12.29 -6.74 35.55
CA ASN A 67 -12.92 -5.43 35.33
C ASN A 67 -13.61 -4.85 36.59
N LYS A 68 -13.81 -5.68 37.63
CA LYS A 68 -14.44 -5.32 38.90
C LYS A 68 -13.53 -4.44 39.77
N ALA A 69 -12.23 -4.69 39.79
CA ALA A 69 -11.28 -3.92 40.61
C ALA A 69 -11.05 -2.50 40.06
N LEU A 70 -11.02 -2.35 38.73
CA LEU A 70 -10.99 -1.04 38.06
C LEU A 70 -12.28 -0.24 38.32
N TYR A 71 -13.44 -0.91 38.33
CA TYR A 71 -14.70 -0.27 38.70
C TYR A 71 -14.69 0.18 40.16
N GLN A 72 -14.13 -0.63 41.06
CA GLN A 72 -14.05 -0.33 42.49
C GLN A 72 -13.13 0.86 42.78
N SER A 73 -11.97 0.96 42.12
CA SER A 73 -11.00 2.04 42.36
C SER A 73 -11.46 3.39 41.80
N VAL A 74 -12.13 3.38 40.64
CA VAL A 74 -12.74 4.57 40.06
C VAL A 74 -13.95 5.02 40.88
N GLN A 75 -14.74 4.10 41.44
CA GLN A 75 -15.82 4.43 42.37
C GLN A 75 -15.30 5.03 43.68
N SER A 76 -14.22 4.48 44.26
CA SER A 76 -13.65 5.03 45.49
C SER A 76 -13.03 6.41 45.28
N PHE A 77 -12.45 6.67 44.09
CA PHE A 77 -11.92 7.98 43.73
C PHE A 77 -13.03 9.03 43.58
N LEU A 78 -14.16 8.68 42.94
CA LEU A 78 -15.31 9.58 42.79
C LEU A 78 -16.11 9.82 44.10
N LEU A 79 -15.97 8.94 45.09
CA LEU A 79 -16.63 9.04 46.40
C LEU A 79 -15.91 9.98 47.38
N MET A 80 -14.66 10.35 47.12
CA MET A 80 -13.86 11.19 48.05
C MET A 80 -14.08 12.70 47.85
N ASP A 81 -14.61 13.13 46.70
CA ASP A 81 -14.74 14.55 46.34
C ASP A 81 -16.15 15.16 46.57
N GLY A 82 -17.03 14.50 47.34
CA GLY A 82 -18.29 15.12 47.80
C GLY A 82 -19.28 15.56 46.71
N TYR A 83 -19.18 15.03 45.49
CA TYR A 83 -19.98 15.45 44.33
C TYR A 83 -21.39 14.82 44.26
N THR A 84 -21.80 14.02 45.26
CA THR A 84 -23.02 13.18 45.15
C THR A 84 -24.33 13.94 45.35
N ASP A 85 -24.31 15.17 45.84
CA ASP A 85 -25.55 15.91 46.20
C ASP A 85 -26.26 16.56 45.00
N ARG A 86 -25.73 16.41 43.78
CA ARG A 86 -26.38 16.89 42.54
C ARG A 86 -26.58 15.82 41.47
N LEU A 87 -26.85 14.57 41.85
CA LEU A 87 -27.19 13.54 40.85
C LEU A 87 -28.69 13.52 40.55
N PRO A 88 -29.10 13.88 39.32
CA PRO A 88 -30.51 13.95 38.93
C PRO A 88 -31.16 12.57 39.00
N LEU A 89 -32.40 12.54 39.52
CA LEU A 89 -33.38 11.45 39.49
C LEU A 89 -32.92 10.23 38.70
N ALA A 90 -32.61 9.15 39.42
CA ALA A 90 -32.14 7.85 38.91
C ALA A 90 -32.53 7.61 37.46
N LYS A 91 -31.65 8.01 36.53
CA LYS A 91 -31.82 7.74 35.10
C LYS A 91 -31.96 6.23 34.97
N LYS A 92 -33.16 5.75 34.62
CA LYS A 92 -33.45 4.35 34.34
C LYS A 92 -32.34 3.89 33.39
N LYS A 93 -31.42 3.05 33.87
CA LYS A 93 -30.29 2.57 33.07
C LYS A 93 -30.89 1.87 31.86
N ILE A 94 -30.90 2.54 30.71
CA ILE A 94 -31.28 1.91 29.44
C ILE A 94 -30.27 0.79 29.26
N LYS A 95 -30.73 -0.45 29.43
CA LYS A 95 -29.91 -1.62 29.14
C LYS A 95 -29.65 -1.55 27.64
N ARG A 96 -28.41 -1.23 27.27
CA ARG A 96 -27.97 -1.29 25.89
C ARG A 96 -27.91 -2.76 25.53
N GLN A 97 -28.90 -3.21 24.77
CA GLN A 97 -28.95 -4.57 24.27
C GLN A 97 -28.99 -4.50 22.75
N THR A 98 -28.17 -5.32 22.11
CA THR A 98 -28.19 -5.54 20.67
C THR A 98 -28.91 -6.85 20.41
N SER A 99 -29.91 -6.82 19.55
CA SER A 99 -30.55 -8.01 19.00
C SER A 99 -30.28 -8.05 17.50
N PHE A 100 -30.21 -9.26 16.95
CA PHE A 100 -30.14 -9.49 15.52
C PHE A 100 -31.54 -9.84 15.00
N GLY A 101 -31.86 -9.38 13.79
CA GLY A 101 -33.10 -9.71 13.11
C GLY A 101 -32.91 -10.88 12.13
N ASP A 102 -33.66 -10.84 11.04
CA ASP A 102 -33.62 -11.85 9.99
C ASP A 102 -32.39 -11.72 9.08
N VAL A 103 -32.01 -12.83 8.47
CA VAL A 103 -30.91 -12.94 7.52
C VAL A 103 -31.47 -12.91 6.09
N THR A 104 -30.99 -11.96 5.29
CA THR A 104 -31.26 -11.87 3.85
C THR A 104 -30.03 -12.33 3.06
N ILE A 105 -30.20 -13.29 2.16
CA ILE A 105 -29.11 -13.85 1.34
C ILE A 105 -29.26 -13.38 -0.10
N ARG A 106 -28.16 -12.93 -0.71
CA ARG A 106 -28.13 -12.48 -2.11
C ARG A 106 -27.05 -13.21 -2.88
N ASP A 107 -27.42 -13.73 -4.04
CA ASP A 107 -26.51 -14.35 -4.98
C ASP A 107 -26.25 -13.39 -6.14
N TYR A 108 -24.98 -13.10 -6.37
CA TYR A 108 -24.52 -12.24 -7.46
C TYR A 108 -23.87 -13.07 -8.55
N GLY A 109 -24.10 -12.68 -9.80
CA GLY A 109 -23.38 -13.24 -10.94
C GLY A 109 -21.87 -12.99 -10.83
N MET A 110 -21.06 -13.87 -11.43
CA MET A 110 -19.61 -13.70 -11.53
C MET A 110 -19.25 -13.18 -12.92
N ILE A 111 -18.72 -11.96 -13.00
CA ILE A 111 -18.37 -11.29 -14.26
C ILE A 111 -16.87 -10.95 -14.31
N ILE A 112 -16.41 -10.52 -15.49
CA ILE A 112 -15.03 -10.02 -15.69
C ILE A 112 -14.83 -8.75 -14.84
N GLY A 113 -13.78 -8.73 -14.02
CA GLY A 113 -13.42 -7.55 -13.23
C GLY A 113 -12.28 -6.72 -13.84
N ASP A 114 -11.77 -5.80 -13.05
CA ASP A 114 -10.65 -4.90 -13.38
C ASP A 114 -9.51 -4.94 -12.34
N HIS A 115 -9.59 -5.84 -11.35
CA HIS A 115 -8.68 -5.86 -10.21
C HIS A 115 -7.23 -6.22 -10.62
N PRO A 116 -6.24 -5.32 -10.41
CA PRO A 116 -4.91 -5.52 -10.99
C PRO A 116 -3.99 -6.46 -10.19
N CYS A 117 -4.40 -6.86 -8.98
CA CYS A 117 -3.60 -7.69 -8.08
C CYS A 117 -3.76 -9.21 -8.30
N CYS A 118 -4.58 -9.64 -9.28
CA CYS A 118 -4.66 -11.05 -9.65
C CYS A 118 -3.33 -11.52 -10.25
N SER A 119 -2.59 -12.42 -9.60
CA SER A 119 -1.24 -12.84 -10.03
C SER A 119 -1.14 -13.18 -11.51
N TYR A 120 -2.12 -13.92 -12.03
CA TYR A 120 -2.22 -14.34 -13.43
C TYR A 120 -3.68 -14.42 -13.92
N GLY A 121 -3.90 -14.18 -15.21
CA GLY A 121 -5.21 -14.31 -15.88
C GLY A 121 -6.25 -13.24 -15.53
N PRO A 122 -7.50 -13.40 -16.01
CA PRO A 122 -8.55 -12.39 -15.87
C PRO A 122 -9.02 -12.28 -14.41
N PRO A 123 -9.17 -11.08 -13.84
CA PRO A 123 -9.85 -10.90 -12.57
C PRO A 123 -11.34 -11.24 -12.71
N VAL A 124 -11.94 -11.67 -11.61
CA VAL A 124 -13.39 -11.88 -11.50
C VAL A 124 -13.95 -10.90 -10.48
N THR A 125 -15.18 -10.45 -10.69
CA THR A 125 -15.92 -9.61 -9.75
C THR A 125 -17.37 -10.06 -9.68
N LEU A 126 -18.09 -9.58 -8.66
CA LEU A 126 -19.53 -9.73 -8.58
C LEU A 126 -20.20 -8.76 -9.54
N ASP A 127 -21.30 -9.20 -10.14
CA ASP A 127 -22.19 -8.37 -10.93
C ASP A 127 -22.99 -7.40 -10.03
N TRP A 128 -23.66 -6.44 -10.65
CA TRP A 128 -24.58 -5.53 -9.97
C TRP A 128 -25.95 -6.17 -9.74
N GLU A 129 -26.38 -7.03 -10.67
CA GLU A 129 -27.62 -7.77 -10.58
C GLU A 129 -27.49 -8.93 -9.58
N TYR A 130 -28.55 -9.14 -8.80
CA TYR A 130 -28.60 -10.19 -7.79
C TYR A 130 -29.94 -10.90 -7.77
N TYR A 131 -29.89 -12.15 -7.34
CA TYR A 131 -31.04 -12.92 -6.93
C TYR A 131 -31.13 -12.90 -5.40
N GLU A 132 -32.23 -12.39 -4.85
CA GLU A 132 -32.46 -12.33 -3.40
C GLU A 132 -33.31 -13.53 -2.97
N HIS A 133 -32.81 -14.24 -1.95
CA HIS A 133 -33.51 -15.37 -1.35
C HIS A 133 -34.52 -14.88 -0.30
N THR A 134 -35.50 -15.73 0.02
CA THR A 134 -36.42 -15.49 1.13
C THR A 134 -35.64 -15.31 2.43
N SER A 135 -36.01 -14.30 3.22
CA SER A 135 -35.43 -14.06 4.53
C SER A 135 -35.70 -15.22 5.48
N CYS A 136 -34.71 -15.60 6.29
CA CYS A 136 -34.86 -16.61 7.33
C CYS A 136 -34.39 -16.08 8.68
N SER A 137 -34.83 -16.72 9.77
CA SER A 137 -34.38 -16.35 11.11
C SER A 137 -32.89 -16.63 11.26
N LEU A 138 -32.21 -15.86 12.12
CA LEU A 138 -30.79 -16.08 12.40
C LEU A 138 -30.51 -17.48 12.95
N ASP A 139 -31.41 -17.99 13.79
CA ASP A 139 -31.27 -19.32 14.41
C ASP A 139 -31.36 -20.43 13.35
N ASP A 140 -32.31 -20.33 12.41
CA ASP A 140 -32.43 -21.27 11.30
C ASP A 140 -31.20 -21.21 10.38
N TYR A 141 -30.69 -20.00 10.12
CA TYR A 141 -29.48 -19.83 9.31
C TYR A 141 -28.28 -20.52 9.97
N GLU A 142 -27.99 -20.23 11.24
CA GLU A 142 -26.81 -20.79 11.94
C GLU A 142 -26.95 -22.30 12.17
N TYR A 143 -28.16 -22.83 12.39
CA TYR A 143 -28.40 -24.28 12.51
C TYR A 143 -28.06 -25.02 11.21
N ASN A 144 -28.45 -24.47 10.06
CA ASN A 144 -28.24 -25.08 8.74
C ASN A 144 -26.89 -24.71 8.10
N ARG A 145 -26.13 -23.82 8.72
CA ARG A 145 -24.92 -23.25 8.13
C ARG A 145 -23.83 -24.30 7.97
N PRO A 146 -23.28 -24.51 6.75
CA PRO A 146 -22.16 -25.41 6.56
C PRO A 146 -20.91 -24.91 7.27
N ARG A 147 -19.95 -25.82 7.48
CA ARG A 147 -18.65 -25.48 8.09
C ARG A 147 -17.97 -24.34 7.32
N ARG A 148 -17.41 -23.38 8.06
CA ARG A 148 -16.68 -22.24 7.49
C ARG A 148 -15.57 -22.73 6.56
N ARG A 149 -15.47 -22.13 5.38
CA ARG A 149 -14.42 -22.41 4.41
C ARG A 149 -13.05 -21.98 4.96
N SER A 150 -12.02 -22.77 4.68
CA SER A 150 -10.64 -22.37 4.96
C SER A 150 -10.16 -21.30 3.98
N LEU A 151 -9.11 -20.54 4.35
CA LEU A 151 -8.49 -19.55 3.46
C LEU A 151 -8.11 -20.14 2.09
N ARG A 152 -7.62 -21.39 2.08
CA ARG A 152 -7.28 -22.11 0.84
C ARG A 152 -8.50 -22.40 -0.03
N GLN A 153 -9.66 -22.70 0.57
CA GLN A 153 -10.91 -22.93 -0.14
C GLN A 153 -11.54 -21.64 -0.67
N MET A 154 -11.22 -20.49 -0.05
CA MET A 154 -11.67 -19.17 -0.52
C MET A 154 -10.80 -18.62 -1.67
N ASN A 155 -9.59 -19.13 -1.85
CA ASN A 155 -8.71 -18.70 -2.94
C ASN A 155 -9.11 -19.36 -4.28
N LEU A 156 -9.44 -18.53 -5.27
CA LEU A 156 -9.75 -18.97 -6.62
C LEU A 156 -8.50 -18.97 -7.50
N ASN A 157 -8.05 -20.17 -7.87
CA ASN A 157 -6.97 -20.34 -8.82
C ASN A 157 -7.37 -19.84 -10.23
N TYR A 158 -6.37 -19.73 -11.12
CA TYR A 158 -6.57 -19.28 -12.49
C TYR A 158 -7.62 -20.10 -13.25
N TYR A 159 -7.54 -21.42 -13.18
CA TYR A 159 -8.43 -22.32 -13.93
C TYR A 159 -9.90 -22.15 -13.50
N LYS A 160 -10.15 -22.08 -12.19
CA LYS A 160 -11.48 -21.83 -11.63
C LYS A 160 -12.04 -20.48 -12.06
N ARG A 161 -11.23 -19.41 -12.01
CA ARG A 161 -11.67 -18.08 -12.48
C ARG A 161 -12.05 -18.11 -13.96
N LYS A 162 -11.22 -18.74 -14.79
CA LYS A 162 -11.49 -18.88 -16.22
C LYS A 162 -12.76 -19.68 -16.48
N GLU A 163 -12.95 -20.79 -15.78
CA GLU A 163 -14.14 -21.64 -15.86
C GLU A 163 -15.40 -20.86 -15.47
N LEU A 164 -15.38 -20.16 -14.33
CA LEU A 164 -16.49 -19.31 -13.89
C LEU A 164 -16.89 -18.28 -14.95
N LEU A 165 -15.91 -17.60 -15.56
CA LEU A 165 -16.16 -16.62 -16.61
C LEU A 165 -16.72 -17.27 -17.88
N GLN A 166 -16.24 -18.45 -18.25
CA GLN A 166 -16.76 -19.19 -19.40
C GLN A 166 -18.20 -19.66 -19.18
N LEU A 167 -18.52 -20.13 -17.97
CA LEU A 167 -19.88 -20.50 -17.57
C LEU A 167 -20.81 -19.29 -17.55
N ALA A 168 -20.30 -18.12 -17.18
CA ALA A 168 -21.03 -16.85 -17.27
C ALA A 168 -21.19 -16.33 -18.71
N GLY A 169 -20.70 -17.05 -19.72
CA GLY A 169 -20.85 -16.69 -21.14
C GLY A 169 -19.77 -15.77 -21.70
N ALA A 170 -18.71 -15.46 -20.93
CA ALA A 170 -17.64 -14.58 -21.39
C ALA A 170 -16.85 -15.19 -22.56
N ASN A 171 -16.62 -14.38 -23.60
CA ASN A 171 -15.85 -14.81 -24.75
C ASN A 171 -14.35 -14.89 -24.42
N LYS A 172 -13.63 -15.83 -25.06
CA LYS A 172 -12.16 -15.93 -24.96
C LYS A 172 -11.47 -14.61 -25.30
N GLY A 173 -12.03 -13.86 -26.27
CA GLY A 173 -11.53 -12.54 -26.65
C GLY A 173 -11.61 -11.52 -25.51
N GLU A 174 -12.75 -11.47 -24.81
CA GLU A 174 -13.00 -10.57 -23.68
C GLU A 174 -12.09 -10.90 -22.50
N ILE A 175 -11.96 -12.19 -22.17
CA ILE A 175 -11.03 -12.68 -21.15
C ILE A 175 -9.59 -12.22 -21.44
N LYS A 176 -9.16 -12.32 -22.71
CA LYS A 176 -7.83 -11.90 -23.14
C LYS A 176 -7.67 -10.38 -23.05
N ALA A 177 -8.69 -9.61 -23.46
CA ALA A 177 -8.69 -8.16 -23.38
C ALA A 177 -8.59 -7.67 -21.92
N ALA A 178 -9.39 -8.25 -21.01
CA ALA A 178 -9.35 -7.93 -19.59
C ALA A 178 -7.99 -8.25 -18.94
N THR A 179 -7.41 -9.40 -19.29
CA THR A 179 -6.07 -9.77 -18.83
C THR A 179 -5.02 -8.75 -19.30
N LYS A 180 -5.12 -8.28 -20.55
CA LYS A 180 -4.23 -7.24 -21.10
C LYS A 180 -4.40 -5.91 -20.37
N ALA A 181 -5.64 -5.51 -20.08
CA ALA A 181 -5.94 -4.28 -19.35
C ALA A 181 -5.36 -4.32 -17.92
N VAL A 182 -5.53 -5.41 -17.19
CA VAL A 182 -4.94 -5.61 -15.86
C VAL A 182 -3.42 -5.54 -15.88
N ASN A 183 -2.78 -6.21 -16.86
CA ASN A 183 -1.33 -6.18 -16.99
C ASN A 183 -0.82 -4.77 -17.32
N HIS A 184 -1.58 -4.02 -18.14
CA HIS A 184 -1.29 -2.61 -18.40
C HIS A 184 -1.35 -1.80 -17.09
N THR A 185 -2.44 -1.90 -16.33
CA THR A 185 -2.57 -1.21 -15.02
C THR A 185 -1.46 -1.60 -14.04
N ARG A 186 -1.07 -2.87 -14.00
CA ARG A 186 0.07 -3.35 -13.18
C ARG A 186 1.38 -2.68 -13.60
N ARG A 187 1.64 -2.61 -14.90
CA ARG A 187 2.83 -1.94 -15.44
C ARG A 187 2.83 -0.46 -15.06
N GLN A 188 1.71 0.23 -15.21
CA GLN A 188 1.57 1.63 -14.81
C GLN A 188 1.86 1.82 -13.32
N ARG A 189 1.26 1.00 -12.45
CA ARG A 189 1.53 1.04 -10.99
C ARG A 189 2.99 0.76 -10.65
N SER A 190 3.63 -0.17 -11.35
CA SER A 190 5.06 -0.45 -11.18
C SER A 190 5.92 0.75 -11.55
N LEU A 191 5.59 1.43 -12.65
CA LEU A 191 6.29 2.64 -13.10
C LEU A 191 6.09 3.80 -12.14
N THR A 192 4.86 4.05 -11.69
CA THR A 192 4.59 5.08 -10.66
C THR A 192 5.37 4.79 -9.39
N ARG A 193 5.40 3.53 -8.93
CA ARG A 193 6.16 3.13 -7.75
C ARG A 193 7.66 3.38 -7.93
N SER A 194 8.23 3.10 -9.09
CA SER A 194 9.63 3.43 -9.37
C SER A 194 9.88 4.93 -9.48
N LEU A 195 8.94 5.70 -10.05
CA LEU A 195 9.08 7.13 -10.22
C LEU A 195 9.01 7.89 -8.88
N LEU A 196 8.16 7.44 -7.95
CA LEU A 196 8.10 8.00 -6.59
C LEU A 196 9.48 7.97 -5.90
N MET A 197 10.27 6.92 -6.12
CA MET A 197 11.65 6.87 -5.64
C MET A 197 12.54 7.91 -6.34
N GLY A 198 12.37 8.08 -7.65
CA GLY A 198 13.07 9.12 -8.43
C GLY A 198 12.72 10.54 -7.98
N GLN A 199 11.45 10.81 -7.63
CA GLN A 199 10.99 12.14 -7.17
C GLN A 199 11.60 12.55 -5.83
N ILE A 200 11.80 11.61 -4.90
CA ILE A 200 12.50 11.88 -3.64
C ILE A 200 13.96 12.28 -3.90
N ILE A 201 14.61 11.60 -4.85
CA ILE A 201 15.98 11.91 -5.25
C ILE A 201 16.05 13.28 -5.95
N GLU A 202 15.13 13.55 -6.87
CA GLU A 202 15.07 14.81 -7.62
C GLU A 202 14.81 16.01 -6.70
N THR A 203 13.89 15.89 -5.74
CA THR A 203 13.63 16.95 -4.74
C THR A 203 14.83 17.19 -3.82
N GLY A 204 15.54 16.13 -3.45
CA GLY A 204 16.82 16.23 -2.74
C GLY A 204 17.88 16.97 -3.58
N LEU A 205 18.04 16.57 -4.84
CA LEU A 205 18.99 17.18 -5.78
C LEU A 205 18.65 18.64 -6.09
N GLU A 206 17.38 18.98 -6.21
CA GLU A 206 16.96 20.36 -6.44
C GLU A 206 17.27 21.24 -5.22
N SER A 207 17.10 20.70 -4.02
CA SER A 207 17.45 21.38 -2.77
C SER A 207 18.96 21.61 -2.65
N THR A 208 19.79 20.64 -3.05
CA THR A 208 21.25 20.81 -3.08
C THR A 208 21.68 21.78 -4.18
N ARG A 209 21.08 21.72 -5.38
CA ARG A 209 21.31 22.69 -6.46
C ARG A 209 21.00 24.12 -6.01
N ARG A 210 19.89 24.35 -5.31
CA ARG A 210 19.52 25.67 -4.77
C ARG A 210 20.53 26.15 -3.71
N LYS A 211 21.04 25.27 -2.85
CA LYS A 211 22.09 25.62 -1.87
C LYS A 211 23.43 25.92 -2.55
N LEU A 212 23.82 25.11 -3.53
CA LEU A 212 25.05 25.31 -4.29
C LEU A 212 24.98 26.61 -5.11
N LYS A 213 23.82 26.92 -5.72
CA LYS A 213 23.60 28.20 -6.39
C LYS A 213 23.89 29.38 -5.45
N ARG A 214 23.40 29.34 -4.20
CA ARG A 214 23.67 30.40 -3.21
C ARG A 214 25.16 30.55 -2.84
N LEU A 215 25.95 29.47 -2.94
CA LEU A 215 27.39 29.49 -2.64
C LEU A 215 28.23 29.90 -3.85
N ILE A 216 27.79 29.59 -5.07
CA ILE A 216 28.46 30.03 -6.31
C ILE A 216 28.13 31.48 -6.62
N GLU A 217 26.91 31.92 -6.27
CA GLU A 217 26.42 33.29 -6.37
C GLU A 217 26.89 34.14 -5.17
N GLU A 218 28.09 33.84 -4.62
CA GLU A 218 28.79 34.72 -3.69
C GLU A 218 29.17 36.03 -4.41
N ASP A 219 28.41 37.06 -4.06
CA ASP A 219 28.73 38.48 -4.02
C ASP A 219 29.57 39.03 -5.18
N HIS A 220 28.94 39.17 -6.36
CA HIS A 220 29.47 40.02 -7.43
C HIS A 220 29.80 41.44 -6.92
N TRP A 221 29.08 41.95 -5.92
CA TRP A 221 29.35 43.25 -5.27
C TRP A 221 30.64 43.29 -4.43
N LYS A 222 31.14 42.15 -3.92
CA LYS A 222 32.44 42.09 -3.20
C LYS A 222 33.64 42.20 -4.16
N LYS A 223 33.46 41.89 -5.44
CA LYS A 223 34.54 42.06 -6.46
C LYS A 223 34.76 43.53 -6.84
N GLU A 224 33.74 44.38 -6.69
CA GLU A 224 33.84 45.82 -6.97
C GLU A 224 34.53 46.61 -5.85
N ALA A 225 34.54 46.08 -4.61
CA ALA A 225 35.18 46.72 -3.46
C ALA A 225 36.72 46.81 -3.56
N HIS A 226 37.35 46.04 -4.45
CA HIS A 226 38.79 46.09 -4.70
C HIS A 226 39.20 47.10 -5.78
N LEU A 227 38.26 47.73 -6.50
CA LEU A 227 38.55 48.72 -7.54
C LEU A 227 38.58 50.19 -7.05
N TYR A 228 38.25 50.43 -5.78
CA TYR A 228 38.26 51.76 -5.15
C TYR A 228 39.22 51.83 -3.94
N LYS A 229 40.47 51.38 -4.11
CA LYS A 229 41.54 51.57 -3.14
C LYS A 229 42.82 52.05 -3.80
#